data_AF-A0AAP6HHM1-F1
#
_entry.id   AF-A0AAP6HHM1-F1
#
_cell.length_a   1.000
_cell.length_b   1.000
_cell.length_c   1.000
_cell.angle_alpha   90.00
_cell.angle_beta   90.00
_cell.angle_gamma   90.00
#
_symmetry.space_group_name_H-M   'P 1'
#
loop_
_entity.id
_entity.type
_entity.pdbx_description
1 polymer ?
#
loop_
_entity_poly.entity_id
_entity_poly.type
_entity_poly.pdbx_seq_one_letter_code
_entity_poly.pdbx_strand_id
1 'polypeptide(L)'
;MRKFYSLMAAVALVTTVSAQNLVQNPGLENWNDAGKAVDWFHDSNSSKADTKKHSGSFSGQIKSPSKGSNSMGMKDIAVTPGKTYVYSGWYLQETASTRVRHWGQWRTATGLLSDTSLQSEFIDTNSLCILNNTDF
;
A
#
# COMPACT_ATOMS: atom_id res chain seq x y z
N MET A 1 57.63 -10.57 -18.64
CA MET A 1 56.23 -10.98 -18.53
C MET A 1 55.42 -9.84 -17.93
N ARG A 2 54.54 -9.21 -18.71
CA ARG A 2 53.68 -8.09 -18.24
C ARG A 2 52.56 -8.68 -17.40
N LYS A 3 52.38 -8.17 -16.18
CA LYS A 3 51.50 -8.75 -15.17
C LYS A 3 50.05 -8.32 -15.42
N PHE A 4 49.17 -9.30 -15.65
CA PHE A 4 47.73 -9.13 -15.85
C PHE A 4 47.01 -8.87 -14.52
N TYR A 5 47.12 -7.67 -13.94
CA TYR A 5 46.39 -7.31 -12.72
C TYR A 5 45.19 -6.37 -12.96
N SER A 6 44.70 -6.27 -14.19
CA SER A 6 43.58 -5.38 -14.53
C SER A 6 42.19 -5.96 -14.23
N LEU A 7 42.10 -7.14 -13.61
CA LEU A 7 40.82 -7.84 -13.36
C LEU A 7 40.36 -7.77 -11.88
N MET A 8 40.72 -6.71 -11.16
CA MET A 8 40.24 -6.43 -9.78
C MET A 8 39.56 -5.06 -9.67
N ALA A 9 38.92 -4.58 -10.73
CA ALA A 9 38.20 -3.30 -10.70
C ALA A 9 36.93 -3.26 -11.56
N ALA A 10 36.33 -4.42 -11.88
CA ALA A 10 34.92 -4.44 -12.26
C ALA A 10 34.12 -4.25 -10.98
N VAL A 11 34.04 -2.99 -10.56
CA VAL A 11 33.16 -2.48 -9.51
C VAL A 11 31.76 -3.00 -9.81
N ALA A 12 31.32 -4.02 -9.07
CA ALA A 12 29.91 -4.33 -8.94
C ALA A 12 29.29 -3.18 -8.15
N LEU A 13 29.03 -2.07 -8.85
CA LEU A 13 28.21 -0.99 -8.35
C LEU A 13 26.79 -1.55 -8.34
N VAL A 14 26.46 -2.35 -7.33
CA VAL A 14 25.08 -2.62 -6.97
C VAL A 14 24.56 -1.25 -6.55
N THR A 15 23.99 -0.52 -7.50
CA THR A 15 23.20 0.66 -7.20
C THR A 15 22.05 0.15 -6.36
N THR A 16 22.15 0.33 -5.04
CA THR A 16 21.00 0.25 -4.15
C THR A 16 20.04 1.34 -4.62
N VAL A 17 19.14 0.98 -5.53
CA VAL A 17 18.02 1.85 -5.87
C VAL A 17 17.18 1.90 -4.61
N SER A 18 17.33 2.96 -3.81
CA SER A 18 16.37 3.26 -2.75
C SER A 18 15.02 3.45 -3.42
N ALA A 19 14.18 2.43 -3.40
CA ALA A 19 12.81 2.56 -3.84
C ALA A 19 12.13 3.57 -2.91
N GLN A 20 11.78 4.74 -3.46
CA GLN A 20 11.08 5.76 -2.69
C GLN A 20 9.65 5.27 -2.44
N ASN A 21 9.22 5.30 -1.17
CA ASN A 21 7.80 5.14 -0.87
C ASN A 21 7.06 6.38 -1.39
N LEU A 22 6.16 6.17 -2.34
CA LEU A 22 5.38 7.24 -2.96
C LEU A 22 4.12 7.59 -2.16
N VAL A 23 3.70 6.70 -1.26
CA VAL A 23 2.49 6.88 -0.44
C VAL A 23 2.70 8.02 0.54
N GLN A 24 1.80 9.00 0.52
CA GLN A 24 1.77 10.07 1.50
C GLN A 24 1.09 9.59 2.78
N ASN A 25 1.65 9.96 3.94
CA ASN A 25 1.18 9.51 5.25
C ASN A 25 1.02 7.96 5.34
N PRO A 26 2.06 7.17 5.01
CA PRO A 26 1.93 5.72 4.85
C PRO A 26 1.65 4.98 6.17
N GLY A 27 2.04 5.57 7.30
CA GLY A 27 1.78 5.04 8.64
C GLY A 27 0.45 5.48 9.25
N LEU A 28 -0.32 6.34 8.57
CA LEU A 28 -1.56 6.91 9.10
C LEU A 28 -1.37 7.63 10.44
N GLU A 29 -0.29 8.42 10.55
CA GLU A 29 0.02 9.16 11.79
C GLU A 29 -0.49 10.60 11.76
N ASN A 30 -0.75 11.14 10.56
CA ASN A 30 -1.27 12.50 10.39
C ASN A 30 -2.79 12.49 10.13
N TRP A 31 -3.56 13.17 10.98
CA TRP A 31 -5.01 13.25 10.92
C TRP A 31 -5.47 14.70 11.09
N ASN A 32 -6.49 15.11 10.32
CA ASN A 32 -7.09 16.43 10.47
C ASN A 32 -8.10 16.47 11.64
N ASP A 33 -8.59 17.67 11.94
CA ASP A 33 -9.55 17.91 13.04
C ASP A 33 -10.90 17.19 12.84
N ALA A 34 -11.23 16.83 11.59
CA ALA A 34 -12.41 16.03 11.26
C ALA A 34 -12.19 14.51 11.46
N GLY A 35 -11.05 14.09 12.00
CA GLY A 35 -10.73 12.69 12.23
C GLY A 35 -10.51 11.90 10.94
N LYS A 36 -10.01 12.55 9.88
CA LYS A 36 -9.65 11.92 8.60
C LYS A 36 -8.14 11.96 8.39
N ALA A 37 -7.56 10.81 8.06
CA ALA A 37 -6.15 10.70 7.74
C ALA A 37 -5.84 11.57 6.52
N VAL A 38 -4.82 12.43 6.65
CA VAL A 38 -4.40 13.34 5.59
C VAL A 38 -3.85 12.51 4.43
N ASP A 39 -4.23 12.88 3.20
CA ASP A 39 -3.87 12.20 1.94
C ASP A 39 -4.41 10.79 1.74
N TRP A 40 -5.51 10.50 2.42
CA TRP A 40 -6.30 9.30 2.22
C TRP A 40 -7.75 9.65 1.89
N PHE A 41 -8.39 8.82 1.08
CA PHE A 41 -9.83 8.76 0.90
C PHE A 41 -10.47 7.96 2.03
N HIS A 42 -11.67 8.40 2.43
CA HIS A 42 -12.41 7.81 3.53
C HIS A 42 -13.87 7.70 3.17
N ASP A 43 -14.44 6.52 3.38
CA ASP A 43 -15.88 6.39 3.49
C ASP A 43 -16.37 6.83 4.89
N SER A 44 -17.69 6.87 5.06
CA SER A 44 -18.34 7.24 6.32
C SER A 44 -18.01 6.31 7.49
N ASN A 45 -17.63 5.06 7.18
CA ASN A 45 -17.35 4.02 8.17
C ASN A 45 -15.85 3.83 8.46
N SER A 46 -15.02 4.76 7.99
CA SER A 46 -13.57 4.76 8.19
C SER A 46 -13.18 5.78 9.26
N SER A 47 -12.39 5.33 10.24
CA SER A 47 -12.00 6.10 11.42
C SER A 47 -10.56 5.83 11.87
N LYS A 48 -10.05 6.67 12.75
CA LYS A 48 -8.77 6.47 13.46
C LYS A 48 -8.90 5.40 14.53
N ALA A 49 -7.86 4.59 14.71
CA ALA A 49 -7.68 3.71 15.86
C ALA A 49 -6.32 3.95 16.51
N ASP A 50 -6.24 3.81 17.83
CA ASP A 50 -5.05 4.04 18.66
C ASP A 50 -4.62 2.81 19.47
N THR A 51 -5.41 1.74 19.44
CA THR A 51 -5.15 0.47 20.11
C THR A 51 -4.72 -0.60 19.11
N LYS A 52 -5.48 -0.76 18.02
CA LYS A 52 -5.24 -1.75 16.95
C LYS A 52 -4.34 -1.19 15.86
N LYS A 53 -3.03 -1.26 16.06
CA LYS A 53 -2.02 -0.65 15.17
C LYS A 53 -0.78 -1.53 15.08
N HIS A 54 -0.19 -1.62 13.89
CA HIS A 54 1.02 -2.42 13.66
C HIS A 54 2.26 -1.70 14.20
N SER A 55 2.29 -0.38 14.07
CA SER A 55 3.38 0.49 14.52
C SER A 55 2.84 1.90 14.76
N GLY A 56 3.65 2.77 15.38
CA GLY A 56 3.26 4.16 15.57
C GLY A 56 2.15 4.35 16.61
N SER A 57 1.50 5.51 16.56
CA SER A 57 0.44 5.87 17.50
C SER A 57 -0.94 5.53 16.97
N PHE A 58 -1.10 5.49 15.65
CA PHE A 58 -2.41 5.40 15.02
C PHE A 58 -2.45 4.39 13.88
N SER A 59 -3.67 4.02 13.50
CA SER A 59 -3.98 3.25 12.30
C SER A 59 -5.34 3.67 11.75
N GLY A 60 -5.66 3.21 10.55
CA GLY A 60 -6.98 3.31 9.96
C GLY A 60 -7.81 2.07 10.29
N GLN A 61 -9.06 2.29 10.68
CA GLN A 61 -10.05 1.24 10.90
C GLN A 61 -11.20 1.42 9.91
N ILE A 62 -11.62 0.31 9.30
CA ILE A 62 -12.82 0.24 8.47
C ILE A 62 -13.81 -0.67 9.18
N LYS A 63 -15.00 -0.15 9.50
CA LYS A 63 -16.08 -1.00 10.05
C LYS A 63 -16.83 -1.67 8.90
N SER A 64 -17.01 -2.97 8.98
CA SER A 64 -17.80 -3.71 7.99
C SER A 64 -19.26 -3.25 8.01
N PRO A 65 -19.86 -2.93 6.84
CA PRO A 65 -21.25 -2.55 6.77
C PRO A 65 -22.17 -3.77 6.88
N SER A 66 -23.46 -3.55 7.16
CA SER A 66 -24.46 -4.63 7.11
C SER A 66 -24.74 -5.13 5.68
N LYS A 67 -24.47 -4.29 4.66
CA LYS A 67 -24.57 -4.59 3.23
C LYS A 67 -23.49 -3.82 2.47
N GLY A 68 -22.94 -4.43 1.42
CA GLY A 68 -21.97 -3.79 0.53
C GLY A 68 -20.53 -3.80 1.07
N SER A 69 -19.75 -2.80 0.68
CA SER A 69 -18.33 -2.65 1.05
C SER A 69 -18.08 -1.22 1.53
N ASN A 70 -17.21 -1.09 2.52
CA ASN A 70 -16.63 0.19 2.92
C ASN A 70 -15.15 0.18 2.58
N SER A 71 -14.59 1.36 2.36
CA SER A 71 -13.22 1.52 1.94
C SER A 71 -12.52 2.69 2.65
N MET A 72 -11.21 2.54 2.75
CA MET A 72 -10.28 3.60 3.03
C MET A 72 -9.10 3.34 2.08
N GLY A 73 -8.64 4.37 1.40
CA GLY A 73 -7.68 4.22 0.32
C GLY A 73 -6.70 5.38 0.29
N MET A 74 -5.51 5.14 -0.24
CA MET A 74 -4.55 6.22 -0.49
C MET A 74 -5.14 7.16 -1.54
N LYS A 75 -4.85 8.46 -1.43
CA LYS A 75 -5.09 9.36 -2.58
C LYS A 75 -4.29 8.91 -3.79
N ASP A 76 -4.65 9.43 -4.95
CA ASP A 76 -3.96 9.13 -6.21
C ASP A 76 -2.46 9.43 -6.09
N ILE A 77 -1.66 8.46 -6.51
CA ILE A 77 -0.21 8.54 -6.55
C ILE A 77 0.19 8.68 -8.02
N ALA A 78 0.94 9.74 -8.33
CA ALA A 78 1.52 9.89 -9.66
C ALA A 78 2.55 8.79 -9.91
N VAL A 79 2.37 8.04 -11.00
CA VAL A 79 3.28 6.99 -11.42
C VAL A 79 3.78 7.27 -12.84
N THR A 80 4.94 6.71 -13.17
CA THR A 80 5.50 6.78 -14.52
C THR A 80 5.05 5.56 -15.33
N PRO A 81 4.43 5.74 -16.51
CA PRO A 81 4.06 4.62 -17.38
C PRO A 81 5.25 3.71 -17.71
N GLY A 82 5.02 2.40 -17.76
CA GLY A 82 6.06 1.40 -18.06
C GLY A 82 7.00 1.08 -16.89
N LYS A 83 6.74 1.58 -15.68
CA LYS A 83 7.45 1.20 -14.46
C LYS A 83 6.64 0.21 -13.63
N THR A 84 7.33 -0.73 -13.01
CA THR A 84 6.75 -1.66 -12.04
C THR A 84 6.85 -1.07 -10.64
N TYR A 85 5.74 -1.11 -9.91
CA TYR A 85 5.65 -0.68 -8.53
C TYR A 85 5.23 -1.85 -7.63
N VAL A 86 5.72 -1.86 -6.40
CA VAL A 86 5.31 -2.82 -5.38
C VAL A 86 4.47 -2.07 -4.36
N TYR A 87 3.24 -2.53 -4.16
CA TYR A 87 2.39 -2.12 -3.06
C TYR A 87 2.51 -3.15 -1.94
N SER A 88 2.69 -2.69 -0.71
CA SER A 88 2.68 -3.53 0.48
C SER A 88 2.12 -2.74 1.66
N GLY A 89 1.53 -3.46 2.61
CA GLY A 89 0.93 -2.86 3.79
C GLY A 89 0.54 -3.91 4.82
N TRP A 90 0.23 -3.43 6.03
CA TRP A 90 -0.26 -4.24 7.13
C TRP A 90 -1.75 -4.03 7.30
N TYR A 91 -2.48 -5.11 7.57
CA TYR A 91 -3.90 -5.06 7.86
C TYR A 91 -4.21 -6.02 8.99
N LEU A 92 -5.18 -5.66 9.83
CA LEU A 92 -5.75 -6.54 10.84
C LEU A 92 -7.16 -6.92 10.40
N GLN A 93 -7.43 -8.22 10.36
CA GLN A 93 -8.78 -8.73 10.23
C GLN A 93 -9.28 -9.18 11.61
N GLU A 94 -10.20 -8.40 12.20
CA GLU A 94 -10.67 -8.69 13.57
C GLU A 94 -11.53 -9.94 13.67
N THR A 95 -12.22 -10.32 12.59
CA THR A 95 -13.10 -11.50 12.60
C THR A 95 -12.92 -12.32 11.32
N ALA A 96 -13.04 -13.65 11.42
CA ALA A 96 -12.94 -14.52 10.25
C ALA A 96 -14.04 -14.28 9.20
N SER A 97 -15.16 -13.65 9.58
CA SER A 97 -16.28 -13.37 8.67
C SER A 97 -16.11 -12.10 7.85
N THR A 98 -15.24 -11.17 8.27
CA THR A 98 -14.95 -9.95 7.51
C THR A 98 -13.92 -10.25 6.42
N ARG A 99 -14.26 -9.97 5.15
CA ARG A 99 -13.31 -10.15 4.04
C ARG A 99 -12.61 -8.84 3.76
N VAL A 100 -11.29 -8.81 3.95
CA VAL A 100 -10.46 -7.69 3.50
C VAL A 100 -10.04 -7.96 2.06
N ARG A 101 -10.18 -6.93 1.22
CA ARG A 101 -9.77 -6.93 -0.18
C ARG A 101 -8.88 -5.73 -0.40
N HIS A 102 -7.78 -5.91 -1.13
CA HIS A 102 -7.12 -4.76 -1.75
C HIS A 102 -7.72 -4.54 -3.13
N TRP A 103 -7.98 -3.28 -3.44
CA TRP A 103 -8.45 -2.86 -4.75
C TRP A 103 -7.70 -1.60 -5.17
N GLY A 104 -7.27 -1.57 -6.43
CA GLY A 104 -6.56 -0.46 -7.02
C GLY A 104 -7.00 -0.28 -8.46
N GLN A 105 -6.93 0.96 -8.92
CA GLN A 105 -7.27 1.33 -10.29
C GLN A 105 -6.24 2.29 -10.84
N TRP A 106 -5.94 2.13 -12.14
CA TRP A 106 -5.13 3.09 -12.87
C TRP A 106 -6.03 4.15 -13.50
N ARG A 107 -5.67 5.41 -13.35
CA ARG A 107 -6.43 6.53 -13.91
C ARG A 107 -5.52 7.63 -14.42
N THR A 108 -6.05 8.40 -15.36
CA THR A 108 -5.47 9.68 -15.77
C THR A 108 -5.96 10.80 -14.86
N ALA A 109 -5.41 12.00 -15.02
CA ALA A 109 -5.91 13.19 -14.34
C ALA A 109 -7.40 13.47 -14.62
N THR A 110 -7.90 13.05 -15.78
CA THR A 110 -9.26 13.37 -16.26
C THR A 110 -10.25 12.21 -16.15
N GLY A 111 -9.81 10.99 -15.83
CA GLY A 111 -10.72 9.84 -15.77
C GLY A 111 -10.04 8.48 -15.67
N LEU A 112 -10.86 7.46 -15.45
CA LEU A 112 -10.42 6.07 -15.33
C LEU A 112 -9.84 5.55 -16.64
N LEU A 113 -8.82 4.70 -16.55
CA LEU A 113 -8.41 3.90 -17.69
C LEU A 113 -9.36 2.72 -17.83
N SER A 114 -9.82 2.48 -19.06
CA SER A 114 -10.66 1.32 -19.38
C SER A 114 -9.90 0.00 -19.32
N ASP A 115 -8.56 0.05 -19.39
CA ASP A 115 -7.71 -1.11 -19.23
C ASP A 115 -7.54 -1.48 -17.76
N THR A 116 -8.21 -2.57 -17.36
CA THR A 116 -8.13 -3.15 -16.03
C THR A 116 -7.25 -4.41 -16.01
N SER A 117 -6.57 -4.77 -17.11
CA SER A 117 -5.79 -6.01 -17.21
C SER A 117 -4.62 -6.08 -16.22
N LEU A 118 -4.14 -4.91 -15.78
CA LEU A 118 -3.09 -4.75 -14.78
C LEU A 118 -3.64 -4.40 -13.38
N GLN A 119 -4.96 -4.40 -13.21
CA GLN A 119 -5.60 -4.21 -11.90
C GLN A 119 -5.71 -5.58 -11.23
N SER A 120 -4.81 -5.84 -10.29
CA SER A 120 -4.93 -7.00 -9.41
C SER A 120 -6.08 -6.76 -8.42
N GLU A 121 -7.16 -7.52 -8.56
CA GLU A 121 -8.12 -7.70 -7.48
C GLU A 121 -7.65 -8.89 -6.63
N PHE A 122 -7.19 -8.62 -5.42
CA PHE A 122 -6.85 -9.68 -4.48
C PHE A 122 -7.88 -9.74 -3.38
N ILE A 123 -8.55 -10.88 -3.35
CA ILE A 123 -9.38 -11.29 -2.24
C ILE A 123 -8.49 -12.25 -1.46
N ASP A 124 -8.31 -12.01 -0.15
CA ASP A 124 -7.60 -13.00 0.65
C ASP A 124 -8.42 -14.30 0.67
N THR A 125 -7.97 -15.29 -0.10
CA THR A 125 -8.47 -16.67 -0.11
C THR A 125 -7.43 -17.65 0.39
N ASN A 126 -6.44 -17.18 1.17
CA ASN A 126 -5.18 -17.82 1.54
C ASN A 126 -4.11 -17.81 0.43
N SER A 127 -3.02 -17.11 0.75
CA SER A 127 -1.65 -17.21 0.20
C SER A 127 -1.22 -16.18 -0.84
N LEU A 128 -0.52 -15.18 -0.31
CA LEU A 128 0.68 -14.52 -0.84
C LEU A 128 0.55 -13.48 -1.97
N CYS A 129 0.32 -12.23 -1.56
CA CYS A 129 1.14 -11.08 -1.97
C CYS A 129 1.23 -10.16 -0.73
N ILE A 130 2.45 -9.86 -0.25
CA ILE A 130 2.77 -9.42 1.13
C ILE A 130 1.70 -8.49 1.75
N LEU A 131 0.78 -9.17 2.43
CA LEU A 131 -0.23 -8.70 3.34
C LEU A 131 0.00 -9.61 4.54
N ASN A 132 1.01 -9.25 5.34
CA ASN A 132 1.45 -10.05 6.47
C ASN A 132 0.36 -9.96 7.56
N ASN A 133 -0.47 -11.00 7.65
CA ASN A 133 -1.37 -11.17 8.77
C ASN A 133 -0.55 -11.76 9.92
N THR A 134 0.18 -10.91 10.65
CA THR A 134 0.80 -11.30 11.92
C THR A 134 0.34 -10.37 13.04
N ASP A 135 0.35 -10.93 14.24
CA ASP A 135 -0.26 -10.40 15.46
C ASP A 135 0.03 -8.91 15.70
N PHE A 136 -1.06 -8.17 15.99
CA PHE A 136 -1.07 -6.77 16.42
C PHE A 136 -1.00 -6.68 17.94
#